data_AF-A0A951DXQ4-F1
#
_entry.id   AF-A0A951DXQ4-F1
#
_cell.length_a   1.000
_cell.length_b   1.000
_cell.length_c   1.000
_cell.angle_alpha   90.00
_cell.angle_beta   90.00
_cell.angle_gamma   90.00
#
_symmetry.space_group_name_H-M   'P 1'
#
loop_
_entity.id
_entity.type
_entity.pdbx_description
1 polymer ?
#
loop_
_entity_poly.entity_id
_entity_poly.type
_entity_poly.pdbx_seq_one_letter_code
_entity_poly.pdbx_strand_id
1 'polypeptide(L)'
;MGEAKRRNKLGSEEQRVRVFRGHAPPPGTFKIENPLLIMFADQQGEVVCHIHPSEHCPTHETYGLLIADLVRHVARAFKVTEDEVWEWVDKERRRPTTAITNPS
;
A
#
# COMPACT_ATOMS: atom_id res chain seq x y z
N MET A 1 37.56 21.91 41.65
CA MET A 1 36.16 21.60 42.02
C MET A 1 35.28 22.74 41.56
N GLY A 2 34.24 22.46 40.76
CA GLY A 2 33.17 23.41 40.44
C GLY A 2 33.12 23.81 38.96
N GLU A 3 32.34 23.07 38.18
CA GLU A 3 32.31 23.03 36.71
C GLU A 3 31.61 24.22 36.05
N ALA A 4 32.07 24.54 34.84
CA ALA A 4 31.41 25.40 33.88
C ALA A 4 30.06 24.83 33.43
N LYS A 5 28.99 25.63 33.50
CA LYS A 5 27.75 25.39 32.75
C LYS A 5 27.43 26.58 31.85
N ARG A 6 27.95 26.50 30.63
CA ARG A 6 27.31 27.05 29.42
C ARG A 6 25.94 26.38 29.28
N ARG A 7 24.89 27.11 28.92
CA ARG A 7 23.81 26.55 28.09
C ARG A 7 23.15 27.65 27.26
N ASN A 8 23.45 27.54 25.97
CA ASN A 8 22.91 28.27 24.85
C ASN A 8 21.40 28.02 24.68
N LYS A 9 20.73 29.01 24.07
CA LYS A 9 19.53 28.83 23.23
C LYS A 9 19.72 27.66 22.26
N LEU A 10 18.69 26.84 22.06
CA LEU A 10 18.23 26.40 20.74
C LEU A 10 16.87 25.73 20.90
N GLY A 11 15.93 26.10 20.04
CA GLY A 11 14.67 25.38 19.89
C GLY A 11 14.91 24.02 19.24
N SER A 12 14.04 23.09 19.56
CA SER A 12 13.76 21.91 18.74
C SER A 12 12.41 21.40 19.20
N GLU A 13 11.38 21.73 18.41
CA GLU A 13 10.14 20.97 18.39
C GLU A 13 10.49 19.52 18.05
N GLU A 14 10.65 18.69 19.08
CA GLU A 14 10.62 17.25 18.92
C GLU A 14 9.18 16.87 18.59
N GLN A 15 8.95 16.76 17.28
CA GLN A 15 7.84 16.09 16.65
C GLN A 15 7.73 14.68 17.25
N ARG A 16 6.95 14.56 18.33
CA ARG A 16 6.64 13.30 18.99
C ARG A 16 5.98 12.40 17.95
N VAL A 17 6.77 11.48 17.40
CA VAL A 17 6.29 10.31 16.67
C VAL A 17 5.22 9.67 17.55
N ARG A 18 3.97 9.76 17.10
CA ARG A 18 2.87 9.00 17.71
C ARG A 18 3.16 7.54 17.42
N VAL A 19 3.85 6.89 18.35
CA VAL A 19 3.95 5.43 18.38
C VAL A 19 2.51 4.93 18.54
N PHE A 20 1.91 4.47 17.45
CA PHE A 20 0.64 3.74 17.50
C PHE A 20 0.88 2.51 18.37
N ARG A 21 0.40 2.54 19.62
CA ARG A 21 0.26 1.32 20.42
C ARG A 21 -0.85 0.50 19.78
N GLY A 22 -0.46 -0.45 18.93
CA GLY A 22 -1.37 -1.45 18.42
C GLY A 22 -1.88 -2.30 19.59
N HIS A 23 -3.19 -2.27 19.82
CA HIS A 23 -3.84 -3.29 20.63
C HIS A 23 -3.64 -4.65 19.94
N ALA A 24 -3.35 -5.69 20.72
CA ALA A 24 -3.33 -7.05 20.19
C ALA A 24 -4.70 -7.34 19.53
N PRO A 25 -4.72 -7.79 18.28
CA PRO A 25 -5.96 -8.06 17.57
C PRO A 25 -6.80 -9.11 18.33
N PRO A 26 -8.14 -8.99 18.41
CA PRO A 26 -9.00 -10.01 19.03
C PRO A 26 -8.75 -11.42 18.47
N PRO A 27 -8.96 -12.50 19.24
CA PRO A 27 -8.87 -13.85 18.71
C PRO A 27 -9.75 -14.02 17.46
N GLY A 28 -9.16 -14.51 16.36
CA GLY A 28 -9.83 -14.61 15.06
C GLY A 28 -9.60 -13.43 14.10
N THR A 29 -8.81 -12.42 14.49
CA THR A 29 -8.33 -11.40 13.55
C THR A 29 -6.98 -11.80 12.95
N PHE A 30 -6.91 -11.82 11.61
CA PHE A 30 -5.66 -11.99 10.90
C PHE A 30 -4.92 -10.65 10.83
N LYS A 31 -3.66 -10.64 11.22
CA LYS A 31 -2.79 -9.47 11.08
C LYS A 31 -2.10 -9.56 9.71
N ILE A 32 -2.37 -8.59 8.85
CA ILE A 32 -1.62 -8.45 7.60
C ILE A 32 -0.31 -7.75 7.94
N GLU A 33 0.80 -8.45 7.76
CA GLU A 33 2.15 -7.90 7.93
C GLU A 33 2.79 -7.70 6.56
N ASN A 34 3.39 -6.52 6.35
CA ASN A 34 4.10 -6.15 5.12
C ASN A 34 3.30 -6.43 3.83
N PRO A 35 2.09 -5.84 3.68
CA PRO A 35 1.35 -5.98 2.42
C PRO A 35 2.17 -5.43 1.26
N LEU A 36 1.99 -5.94 0.05
CA LEU A 36 2.53 -5.30 -1.16
C LEU A 36 1.50 -4.34 -1.78
N LEU A 37 0.21 -4.71 -1.68
CA LEU A 37 -0.94 -4.01 -2.23
C LEU A 37 -2.14 -4.23 -1.30
N ILE A 38 -2.88 -3.17 -1.00
CA ILE A 38 -4.18 -3.23 -0.34
C ILE A 38 -5.18 -2.51 -1.23
N MET A 39 -6.26 -3.20 -1.61
CA MET A 39 -7.39 -2.61 -2.34
C MET A 39 -8.70 -2.90 -1.60
N PHE A 40 -9.53 -1.89 -1.42
CA PHE A 40 -10.87 -2.03 -0.84
C PHE A 40 -11.81 -0.98 -1.41
N ALA A 41 -13.12 -1.24 -1.33
CA ALA A 41 -14.13 -0.22 -1.60
C ALA A 41 -14.36 0.61 -0.34
N ASP A 42 -14.44 1.93 -0.47
CA ASP A 42 -14.88 2.81 0.62
C ASP A 42 -16.41 2.75 0.84
N GLN A 43 -16.94 3.62 1.69
CA GLN A 43 -18.38 3.65 2.01
C GLN A 43 -19.24 4.12 0.82
N GLN A 44 -18.63 4.74 -0.18
CA GLN A 44 -19.25 5.27 -1.39
C GLN A 44 -19.14 4.26 -2.54
N GLY A 45 -18.41 3.16 -2.36
CA GLY A 45 -18.16 2.14 -3.38
C GLY A 45 -16.96 2.45 -4.27
N GLU A 46 -16.23 3.52 -3.97
CA GLU A 46 -15.02 3.89 -4.71
C GLU A 46 -13.86 3.00 -4.30
N VAL A 47 -13.06 2.57 -5.28
CA VAL A 47 -11.92 1.70 -5.03
C VAL A 47 -10.76 2.54 -4.51
N VAL A 48 -10.37 2.28 -3.26
CA VAL A 48 -9.15 2.81 -2.64
C VAL A 48 -8.03 1.80 -2.84
N CYS A 49 -6.87 2.27 -3.29
CA CYS A 49 -5.68 1.47 -3.54
C CYS A 49 -4.50 2.04 -2.78
N HIS A 50 -3.82 1.20 -1.99
CA HIS A 50 -2.57 1.54 -1.31
C HIS A 50 -1.48 0.56 -1.73
N ILE A 51 -0.42 1.09 -2.32
CA ILE A 51 0.82 0.37 -2.56
C ILE A 51 1.72 0.59 -1.35
N HIS A 52 2.16 -0.50 -0.72
CA HIS A 52 3.08 -0.42 0.39
C HIS A 52 4.49 -0.75 -0.13
N PRO A 53 5.42 0.22 -0.12
CA PRO A 53 6.78 0.01 -0.61
C PRO A 53 7.49 -0.98 0.30
N SER A 54 7.65 -2.21 -0.17
CA SER A 54 8.40 -3.25 0.52
C SER A 54 9.89 -3.05 0.30
N GLU A 55 10.69 -3.22 1.35
CA GLU A 55 12.16 -3.25 1.25
C GLU A 55 12.66 -4.32 0.26
N HIS A 56 11.86 -5.37 0.03
CA HIS A 56 12.16 -6.46 -0.90
C HIS A 56 11.64 -6.22 -2.32
N CYS A 57 10.69 -5.30 -2.50
CA CYS A 57 10.07 -5.00 -3.79
C CYS A 57 10.06 -3.49 -4.07
N PRO A 58 11.21 -2.80 -4.05
CA PRO A 58 11.24 -1.34 -4.08
C PRO A 58 11.06 -0.73 -5.47
N THR A 59 10.87 -1.55 -6.51
CA THR A 59 10.90 -1.08 -7.90
C THR A 59 9.58 -1.32 -8.63
N HIS A 60 9.27 -0.42 -9.58
CA HIS A 60 8.08 -0.50 -10.40
C HIS A 60 8.03 -1.77 -11.26
N GLU A 61 9.18 -2.32 -11.67
CA GLU A 61 9.25 -3.60 -12.38
C GLU A 61 8.71 -4.74 -11.54
N THR A 62 9.00 -4.74 -10.23
CA THR A 62 8.51 -5.77 -9.32
C THR A 62 7.00 -5.66 -9.15
N TYR A 63 6.45 -4.45 -9.12
CA TYR A 63 5.01 -4.23 -9.14
C TYR A 63 4.38 -4.61 -10.49
N GLY A 64 5.10 -4.48 -11.61
CA GLY A 64 4.68 -5.02 -12.90
C GLY A 64 4.50 -6.54 -12.86
N LEU A 65 5.42 -7.25 -12.19
CA LEU A 65 5.29 -8.70 -11.97
C LEU A 65 4.12 -9.03 -11.02
N LEU A 66 3.92 -8.24 -9.97
CA LEU A 66 2.77 -8.40 -9.07
C LEU A 66 1.43 -8.26 -9.80
N ILE A 67 1.32 -7.33 -10.76
CA ILE A 67 0.13 -7.19 -11.60
C ILE A 67 -0.09 -8.46 -12.44
N ALA A 68 0.96 -9.04 -13.00
CA ALA A 68 0.84 -10.30 -13.73
C ALA A 68 0.36 -11.45 -12.82
N ASP A 69 0.85 -11.53 -11.59
CA ASP A 69 0.34 -12.49 -10.60
C ASP A 69 -1.13 -12.25 -10.25
N LEU A 70 -1.54 -10.98 -10.09
CA LEU A 70 -2.94 -10.64 -9.87
C LEU A 70 -3.83 -11.11 -11.03
N VAL A 71 -3.40 -10.93 -12.28
CA VAL A 71 -4.11 -11.46 -13.45
C VAL A 71 -4.27 -12.98 -13.38
N ARG A 72 -3.20 -13.72 -13.05
CA ARG A 72 -3.25 -15.18 -12.86
C ARG A 72 -4.21 -15.60 -11.76
N HIS A 73 -4.30 -14.83 -10.68
CA HIS A 73 -5.22 -15.09 -9.58
C HIS A 73 -6.67 -14.84 -9.98
N VAL A 74 -6.96 -13.74 -10.67
CA VAL A 74 -8.29 -13.40 -11.19
C VAL A 74 -8.76 -14.48 -12.16
N ALA A 75 -7.93 -14.85 -13.14
CA ALA A 75 -8.26 -15.89 -14.11
C ALA A 75 -8.68 -17.20 -13.42
N ARG A 76 -7.90 -17.66 -12.43
CA ARG A 76 -8.22 -18.86 -11.65
C ARG A 76 -9.48 -18.72 -10.80
N ALA A 77 -9.69 -17.57 -10.14
CA ALA A 77 -10.85 -17.35 -9.29
C ALA A 77 -12.16 -17.34 -10.08
N PHE A 78 -12.14 -16.76 -11.28
CA PHE A 78 -13.32 -16.62 -12.15
C PHE A 78 -13.43 -17.71 -13.22
N LYS A 79 -12.49 -18.66 -13.27
CA LYS A 79 -12.44 -19.78 -14.24
C LYS A 79 -12.45 -19.30 -15.71
N VAL A 80 -11.74 -18.22 -15.98
CA VAL A 80 -11.50 -17.66 -17.32
C VAL A 80 -10.02 -17.80 -17.68
N THR A 81 -9.66 -17.52 -18.93
CA THR A 81 -8.26 -17.49 -19.35
C THR A 81 -7.56 -16.22 -18.89
N GLU A 82 -6.22 -16.25 -18.79
CA GLU A 82 -5.42 -15.05 -18.52
C GLU A 82 -5.60 -14.00 -19.63
N ASP A 83 -5.74 -14.43 -20.89
CA ASP A 83 -5.93 -13.56 -22.04
C ASP A 83 -7.22 -12.75 -21.96
N GLU A 84 -8.32 -13.36 -21.49
CA GLU A 84 -9.59 -12.65 -21.27
C GLU A 84 -9.45 -11.55 -20.21
N VAL A 85 -8.69 -11.80 -19.15
CA VAL A 85 -8.41 -10.79 -18.11
C VAL A 85 -7.53 -9.68 -18.69
N TRP A 86 -6.47 -10.05 -19.42
CA TRP A 86 -5.60 -9.08 -20.09
C TRP A 86 -6.35 -8.22 -21.09
N GLU A 87 -7.32 -8.75 -21.82
CA GLU A 87 -8.16 -7.99 -22.74
C GLU A 87 -8.87 -6.84 -22.02
N TRP A 88 -9.43 -7.09 -20.83
CA TRP A 88 -10.07 -6.06 -20.01
C TRP A 88 -9.08 -5.04 -19.46
N VAL A 89 -7.92 -5.49 -18.96
CA VAL A 89 -6.85 -4.60 -18.51
C VAL A 89 -6.40 -3.68 -19.64
N ASP A 90 -6.24 -4.23 -20.85
CA ASP A 90 -5.80 -3.46 -22.01
C ASP A 90 -6.86 -2.46 -22.50
N LYS A 91 -8.15 -2.81 -22.42
CA LYS A 91 -9.25 -1.88 -22.69
C LYS A 91 -9.19 -0.68 -21.74
N GLU A 92 -9.07 -0.93 -20.45
CA GLU A 92 -8.98 0.12 -19.42
C GLU A 92 -7.70 0.95 -19.57
N ARG A 93 -6.55 0.31 -19.83
CA ARG A 93 -5.27 0.99 -20.07
C ARG A 93 -5.34 1.97 -21.25
N ARG A 94 -6.04 1.59 -22.33
CA ARG A 94 -6.20 2.42 -23.54
C ARG A 94 -7.23 3.52 -23.36
N ARG A 95 -8.27 3.28 -22.56
CA ARG A 95 -9.34 4.24 -22.27
C ARG A 95 -9.75 4.11 -20.80
N PRO A 96 -9.07 4.83 -19.89
CA PRO A 96 -9.39 4.77 -18.47
C PRO A 96 -10.83 5.17 -18.20
N THR A 97 -11.53 4.34 -17.44
CA THR A 97 -12.92 4.57 -16.98
C THR A 97 -13.00 4.70 -15.46
N THR A 98 -11.95 4.32 -14.74
CA THR A 98 -11.84 4.43 -13.28
C THR A 98 -11.09 5.69 -12.84
N ALA A 99 -11.49 6.26 -11.70
CA ALA A 99 -10.90 7.49 -11.15
C ALA A 99 -9.64 7.25 -10.29
N ILE A 100 -9.11 6.01 -10.26
CA ILE A 100 -7.93 5.60 -9.48
C ILE A 100 -6.63 6.08 -10.16
N THR A 101 -6.61 7.31 -10.67
CA THR A 101 -5.44 7.93 -11.30
C THR A 101 -4.88 9.09 -10.47
N ASN A 102 -5.53 9.46 -9.37
CA ASN A 102 -5.00 10.49 -8.49
C ASN A 102 -3.81 9.94 -7.71
N PRO A 103 -2.63 10.58 -7.82
CA PRO A 103 -1.45 10.16 -7.07
C PRO A 103 -1.75 10.23 -5.57
N SER A 104 -1.40 9.15 -4.87
CA SER A 104 -1.37 9.10 -3.40
C SER A 104 -0.28 10.01 -2.84
#